data_AF-A0A0C2D917-F1
#
_entry.id   AF-A0A0C2D917-F1
#
_cell.length_a   1.000
_cell.length_b   1.000
_cell.length_c   1.000
_cell.angle_alpha   90.00
_cell.angle_beta   90.00
_cell.angle_gamma   90.00
#
_symmetry.space_group_name_H-M   'P 1'
#
loop_
_entity.id
_entity.type
_entity.pdbx_description
1 polymer ?
#
loop_
_entity_poly.entity_id
_entity_poly.type
_entity_poly.pdbx_seq_one_letter_code
_entity_poly.pdbx_strand_id
1 'polypeptide(L)'
;MFARTIDRVSAEGKLRFTEGQLYYELCRTLGPVARGVFEQLWARWLAVHGAPAMIVTPWPTQAAAPTLREDDIGDYSFDRVVITDHAWIVDFLLCNNFHFETNSAVLSIDGHPAGRFEMIRAMLHKNPQIIVIAIHDASSEGCQLPRRLVTEDGWFREHGYVVDAGLTPAHRELYGELWQAREPIGESANADDPDAQWLSRYMLDFAVVRPEKAMRRLFRASRRYGALLDLPNGPRVGEVYTDKELLGPGKHKRIAAGEEVD
;
A
#
# COMPACT_ATOMS: atom_id res chain seq x y z
N MET A 1 7.64 -27.10 6.75
CA MET A 1 6.52 -26.37 6.12
C MET A 1 6.82 -24.87 6.12
N PHE A 2 6.92 -24.21 7.28
CA PHE A 2 7.33 -22.79 7.35
C PHE A 2 8.62 -22.44 6.60
N ALA A 3 9.69 -23.24 6.68
CA ALA A 3 10.93 -22.95 5.94
C ALA A 3 10.69 -22.73 4.44
N ARG A 4 9.94 -23.64 3.78
CA ARG A 4 9.57 -23.48 2.36
C ARG A 4 8.66 -22.28 2.11
N THR A 5 7.74 -21.98 3.04
CA THR A 5 6.87 -20.79 2.93
C THR A 5 7.67 -19.50 3.04
N ILE A 6 8.66 -19.47 3.95
CA ILE A 6 9.61 -18.36 4.14
C ILE A 6 10.44 -18.16 2.87
N ASP A 7 10.97 -19.22 2.28
CA ASP A 7 11.73 -19.11 1.02
C ASP A 7 10.86 -18.53 -0.10
N ARG A 8 9.60 -18.96 -0.22
CA ARG A 8 8.68 -18.46 -1.23
C ARG A 8 8.29 -16.99 -1.02
N VAL A 9 7.89 -16.62 0.19
CA VAL A 9 7.41 -15.26 0.48
C VAL A 9 8.56 -14.25 0.42
N SER A 10 9.78 -14.66 0.79
CA SER A 10 10.99 -13.82 0.69
C SER A 10 11.61 -13.77 -0.72
N ALA A 11 11.00 -14.43 -1.71
CA ALA A 11 11.58 -14.60 -3.05
C ALA A 11 13.03 -15.13 -2.99
N GLU A 12 13.24 -16.21 -2.24
CA GLU A 12 14.52 -16.87 -2.00
C GLU A 12 15.53 -15.95 -1.27
N GLY A 13 15.06 -15.23 -0.26
CA GLY A 13 15.88 -14.32 0.55
C GLY A 13 16.19 -12.97 -0.09
N LYS A 14 15.55 -12.62 -1.22
CA LYS A 14 15.74 -11.35 -1.92
C LYS A 14 14.94 -10.20 -1.32
N LEU A 15 13.81 -10.51 -0.67
CA LEU A 15 12.88 -9.53 -0.14
C LEU A 15 12.56 -9.81 1.32
N ARG A 16 12.46 -8.72 2.09
CA ARG A 16 11.87 -8.77 3.43
C ARG A 16 10.35 -8.85 3.32
N PHE A 17 9.73 -9.52 4.28
CA PHE A 17 8.28 -9.77 4.29
C PHE A 17 7.67 -9.60 5.68
N THR A 18 6.36 -9.40 5.76
CA THR A 18 5.61 -9.28 7.02
C THR A 18 4.99 -10.61 7.46
N GLU A 19 4.61 -10.71 8.73
CA GLU A 19 3.87 -11.88 9.23
C GLU A 19 2.53 -12.07 8.52
N GLY A 20 1.85 -10.98 8.13
CA GLY A 20 0.64 -11.04 7.31
C GLY A 20 0.91 -11.69 5.95
N GLN A 21 2.00 -11.32 5.28
CA GLN A 21 2.37 -11.90 3.99
C GLN A 21 2.72 -13.39 4.13
N LEU A 22 3.39 -13.76 5.22
CA LEU A 22 3.68 -15.17 5.55
C LEU A 22 2.38 -15.96 5.79
N TYR A 23 1.44 -15.40 6.55
CA TYR A 23 0.12 -15.98 6.79
C TYR A 23 -0.60 -16.27 5.47
N TYR A 24 -0.68 -15.30 4.57
CA TYR A 24 -1.34 -15.49 3.29
C TYR A 24 -0.61 -16.48 2.38
N GLU A 25 0.72 -16.54 2.41
CA GLU A 25 1.46 -17.54 1.65
C GLU A 25 1.25 -18.96 2.20
N LEU A 26 1.04 -19.08 3.51
CA LEU A 26 0.62 -20.33 4.13
C LEU A 26 -0.76 -20.76 3.64
N CYS A 27 -1.74 -19.84 3.67
CA CYS A 27 -3.10 -20.11 3.20
C CYS A 27 -3.13 -20.54 1.73
N ARG A 28 -2.27 -19.96 0.87
CA ARG A 28 -2.14 -20.43 -0.52
C ARG A 28 -1.58 -21.84 -0.65
N THR A 29 -0.70 -22.23 0.27
CA THR A 29 0.00 -23.50 0.18
C THR A 29 -0.83 -24.64 0.79
N LEU A 30 -1.62 -24.35 1.81
CA LEU A 30 -2.38 -25.36 2.57
C LEU A 30 -3.91 -25.26 2.44
N GLY A 31 -4.43 -24.20 1.82
CA GLY A 31 -5.83 -23.80 1.95
C GLY A 31 -6.04 -22.84 3.12
N PRO A 32 -7.23 -22.24 3.25
CA PRO A 32 -7.54 -21.27 4.31
C PRO A 32 -7.26 -21.83 5.71
N VAL A 33 -6.46 -21.11 6.50
CA VAL A 33 -6.15 -21.44 7.89
C VAL A 33 -6.66 -20.30 8.77
N ALA A 34 -7.34 -20.63 9.87
CA ALA A 34 -7.76 -19.61 10.83
C ALA A 34 -6.54 -18.85 11.40
N ARG A 35 -6.65 -17.53 11.51
CA ARG A 35 -5.54 -16.66 11.94
C ARG A 35 -4.91 -17.08 13.27
N GLY A 36 -5.73 -17.43 14.27
CA GLY A 36 -5.23 -17.91 15.56
C GLY A 36 -4.46 -19.23 15.49
N VAL A 37 -4.79 -20.11 14.54
CA VAL A 37 -4.02 -21.35 14.31
C VAL A 37 -2.66 -21.02 13.70
N PHE A 38 -2.62 -20.10 12.72
CA PHE A 38 -1.36 -19.61 12.18
C PHE A 38 -0.47 -19.04 13.29
N GLU A 39 -1.00 -18.17 14.15
CA GLU A 39 -0.25 -17.53 15.24
C GLU A 39 0.34 -18.54 16.21
N GLN A 40 -0.42 -19.57 16.59
CA GLN A 40 0.07 -20.65 17.45
C GLN A 40 1.20 -21.46 16.79
N LEU A 41 1.04 -21.81 15.52
CA LEU A 41 2.04 -22.56 14.76
C LEU A 41 3.31 -21.71 14.54
N TRP A 42 3.14 -20.41 14.28
CA TRP A 42 4.22 -19.47 14.10
C TRP A 42 5.01 -19.25 15.38
N ALA A 43 4.35 -19.04 16.51
CA ALA A 43 5.00 -18.91 17.82
C ALA A 43 5.83 -20.15 18.18
N ARG A 44 5.31 -21.36 17.90
CA ARG A 44 6.07 -22.60 18.11
C ARG A 44 7.29 -22.70 17.20
N TRP A 45 7.19 -22.25 15.96
CA TRP A 45 8.33 -22.23 15.04
C TRP A 45 9.40 -21.25 15.51
N LEU A 46 9.01 -20.04 15.93
CA LEU A 46 9.90 -19.02 16.47
C LEU A 46 10.64 -19.50 17.73
N ALA A 47 9.97 -20.25 18.62
CA ALA A 47 10.60 -20.78 19.84
C ALA A 47 11.74 -21.77 19.56
N VAL A 48 11.71 -22.44 18.40
CA VAL A 48 12.72 -23.43 18.01
C VAL A 48 13.81 -22.83 17.12
N HIS A 49 13.43 -21.91 16.22
CA HIS A 49 14.31 -21.42 15.15
C HIS A 49 14.70 -19.94 15.28
N GLY A 50 14.07 -19.18 16.17
CA GLY A 50 14.18 -17.73 16.25
C GLY A 50 13.46 -17.02 15.10
N ALA A 51 13.49 -15.69 15.10
CA ALA A 51 12.92 -14.88 14.02
C ALA A 51 13.77 -14.98 12.74
N PRO A 52 13.15 -15.19 11.55
CA PRO A 52 13.90 -15.13 10.29
C PRO A 52 14.47 -13.73 10.07
N ALA A 53 15.70 -13.65 9.55
CA ALA A 53 16.36 -12.38 9.24
C ALA A 53 15.58 -11.50 8.24
N MET A 54 14.71 -12.13 7.43
CA MET A 54 13.93 -11.47 6.38
C MET A 54 12.58 -10.91 6.88
N ILE A 55 12.23 -11.04 8.16
CA ILE A 55 11.05 -10.36 8.68
C ILE A 55 11.27 -8.83 8.64
N VAL A 56 10.25 -8.10 8.20
CA VAL A 56 10.18 -6.64 8.28
C VAL A 56 10.21 -6.22 9.74
N THR A 57 11.06 -5.26 10.05
CA THR A 57 11.15 -4.63 11.37
C THR A 57 10.53 -3.24 11.31
N PRO A 58 9.71 -2.83 12.29
CA PRO A 58 9.13 -1.49 12.32
C PRO A 58 10.20 -0.40 12.28
N TRP A 59 9.97 0.63 11.46
CA TRP A 59 10.72 1.87 11.49
C TRP A 59 10.21 2.71 12.69
N PRO A 60 11.06 3.24 13.61
CA PRO A 60 12.46 3.58 13.46
C PRO A 60 13.35 2.72 14.38
N THR A 61 13.47 1.41 14.13
CA THR A 61 14.47 0.59 14.84
C THR A 61 15.88 0.74 14.24
N GLN A 62 16.06 1.49 13.14
CA GLN A 62 17.39 1.82 12.64
C GLN A 62 17.99 2.97 13.47
N ALA A 63 18.80 2.59 14.47
CA ALA A 63 19.78 3.46 15.15
C ALA A 63 20.84 4.09 14.19
N ALA A 64 20.66 3.93 12.88
CA ALA A 64 21.52 4.42 11.82
C ALA A 64 20.72 5.02 10.64
N ALA A 65 19.46 5.42 10.84
CA ALA A 65 18.81 6.26 9.85
C ALA A 65 19.61 7.56 9.77
N PRO A 66 20.21 7.93 8.61
CA PRO A 66 20.94 9.19 8.52
C PRO A 66 19.99 10.29 8.98
N THR A 67 20.43 11.06 9.98
CA THR A 67 19.88 12.39 10.23
C THR A 67 20.04 13.14 8.94
N LEU A 68 18.96 13.27 8.16
CA LEU A 68 18.87 14.30 7.14
C LEU A 68 19.20 15.60 7.85
N ARG A 69 20.39 16.13 7.63
CA ARG A 69 20.72 17.47 8.10
C ARG A 69 19.85 18.43 7.30
N GLU A 70 19.42 19.53 7.90
CA GLU A 70 18.62 20.55 7.18
C GLU A 70 19.32 21.02 5.89
N ASP A 71 20.64 20.91 5.82
CA ASP A 71 21.46 21.23 4.65
C ASP A 71 21.35 20.19 3.51
N ASP A 72 21.00 18.93 3.79
CA ASP A 72 20.79 17.87 2.78
C ASP A 72 19.37 17.91 2.18
N ILE A 73 18.47 18.71 2.76
CA ILE A 73 17.05 18.81 2.38
C ILE A 73 16.87 19.56 1.06
N GLY A 74 17.79 20.47 0.72
CA GLY A 74 17.74 21.27 -0.51
C GLY A 74 17.83 20.44 -1.80
N ASP A 75 18.46 19.27 -1.73
CA ASP A 75 18.71 18.40 -2.89
C ASP A 75 17.71 17.22 -2.99
N TYR A 76 16.87 17.01 -1.97
CA TYR A 76 15.91 15.91 -1.94
C TYR A 76 14.58 16.32 -2.61
N SER A 77 14.55 16.28 -3.95
CA SER A 77 13.32 16.42 -4.72
C SER A 77 12.61 15.07 -4.84
N PHE A 78 11.59 14.83 -4.02
CA PHE A 78 10.67 13.73 -4.29
C PHE A 78 9.77 14.11 -5.46
N ASP A 79 9.82 13.30 -6.51
CA ASP A 79 8.89 13.44 -7.65
C ASP A 79 7.61 12.63 -7.41
N ARG A 80 7.64 11.76 -6.39
CA ARG A 80 6.58 10.80 -6.08
C ARG A 80 6.44 10.58 -4.58
N VAL A 81 5.23 10.20 -4.18
CA VAL A 81 4.94 9.74 -2.83
C VAL A 81 4.01 8.53 -2.89
N VAL A 82 4.29 7.54 -2.06
CA VAL A 82 3.37 6.45 -1.74
C VAL A 82 2.69 6.79 -0.42
N ILE A 83 1.36 6.83 -0.42
CA ILE A 83 0.56 6.98 0.80
C ILE A 83 -0.19 5.68 1.08
N THR A 84 -0.10 5.19 2.31
CA THR A 84 -0.69 3.92 2.73
C THR A 84 -1.73 4.10 3.83
N ASP A 85 -2.69 3.18 3.95
CA ASP A 85 -3.60 3.12 5.12
C ASP A 85 -2.92 2.53 6.36
N HIS A 86 -1.91 1.67 6.18
CA HIS A 86 -1.24 0.99 7.30
C HIS A 86 0.27 1.26 7.37
N ALA A 87 0.77 1.46 8.59
CA ALA A 87 2.20 1.68 8.87
C ALA A 87 3.09 0.49 8.45
N TRP A 88 2.59 -0.75 8.55
CA TRP A 88 3.37 -1.92 8.17
C TRP A 88 3.72 -1.93 6.67
N ILE A 89 2.88 -1.34 5.81
CA ILE A 89 3.13 -1.22 4.37
C ILE A 89 4.33 -0.30 4.15
N VAL A 90 4.39 0.83 4.87
CA VAL A 90 5.54 1.73 4.85
C VAL A 90 6.80 0.99 5.27
N ASP A 91 6.77 0.28 6.40
CA ASP A 91 7.93 -0.48 6.89
C ASP A 91 8.38 -1.54 5.88
N PHE A 92 7.44 -2.24 5.25
CA PHE A 92 7.72 -3.21 4.20
C PHE A 92 8.44 -2.56 3.01
N LEU A 93 7.96 -1.40 2.54
CA LEU A 93 8.56 -0.68 1.41
C LEU A 93 9.94 -0.10 1.76
N LEU A 94 10.10 0.46 2.96
CA LEU A 94 11.37 1.00 3.44
C LEU A 94 12.42 -0.11 3.62
N CYS A 95 12.03 -1.23 4.25
CA CYS A 95 12.89 -2.39 4.44
C CYS A 95 13.37 -3.02 3.13
N ASN A 96 12.62 -2.85 2.05
CA ASN A 96 12.95 -3.32 0.71
C ASN A 96 13.49 -2.20 -0.20
N ASN A 97 14.01 -1.10 0.36
CA ASN A 97 14.66 0.02 -0.35
C ASN A 97 13.83 0.67 -1.47
N PHE A 98 12.50 0.55 -1.42
CA PHE A 98 11.62 1.08 -2.47
C PHE A 98 11.81 2.59 -2.70
N HIS A 99 11.88 3.35 -1.60
CA HIS A 99 12.03 4.81 -1.60
C HIS A 99 13.30 5.27 -2.32
N PHE A 100 14.40 4.54 -2.15
CA PHE A 100 15.67 4.82 -2.80
C PHE A 100 15.62 4.50 -4.29
N GLU A 101 15.10 3.34 -4.67
CA GLU A 101 15.07 2.90 -6.07
C GLU A 101 14.07 3.69 -6.95
N THR A 102 13.07 4.34 -6.35
CA THR A 102 12.03 5.06 -7.07
C THR A 102 12.04 6.57 -6.91
N ASN A 103 12.96 7.10 -6.09
CA ASN A 103 12.96 8.48 -5.64
C ASN A 103 11.59 8.90 -5.07
N SER A 104 10.99 8.03 -4.24
CA SER A 104 9.65 8.26 -3.68
C SER A 104 9.70 8.40 -2.17
N ALA A 105 8.94 9.34 -1.63
CA ALA A 105 8.57 9.32 -0.22
C ALA A 105 7.57 8.17 0.03
N VAL A 106 7.55 7.62 1.24
CA VAL A 106 6.58 6.59 1.65
C VAL A 106 6.05 6.94 3.03
N LEU A 107 4.73 7.19 3.13
CA LEU A 107 4.06 7.61 4.35
C LEU A 107 2.77 6.81 4.56
N SER A 108 2.31 6.67 5.80
CA SER A 108 0.93 6.26 6.08
C SER A 108 0.04 7.49 6.33
N ILE A 109 -1.26 7.35 6.10
CA ILE A 109 -2.24 8.39 6.37
C ILE A 109 -2.26 8.80 7.86
N ASP A 110 -1.94 7.85 8.75
CA ASP A 110 -1.92 8.04 10.21
C ASP A 110 -0.61 8.63 10.78
N GLY A 111 0.32 9.07 9.93
CA GLY A 111 1.51 9.78 10.41
C GLY A 111 2.80 8.95 10.51
N HIS A 112 2.87 7.78 9.89
CA HIS A 112 4.09 6.98 9.84
C HIS A 112 4.95 7.34 8.61
N PRO A 113 6.30 7.34 8.69
CA PRO A 113 7.13 7.07 9.86
C PRO A 113 7.11 8.22 10.87
N ALA A 114 6.95 7.87 12.14
CA ALA A 114 6.94 8.83 13.24
C ALA A 114 8.24 9.67 13.27
N GLY A 115 8.10 10.95 13.63
CA GLY A 115 9.22 11.89 13.75
C GLY A 115 9.74 12.47 12.43
N ARG A 116 9.38 11.91 11.27
CA ARG A 116 9.72 12.46 9.95
C ARG A 116 8.50 12.82 9.10
N PHE A 117 7.32 12.33 9.48
CA PHE A 117 6.08 12.52 8.74
C PHE A 117 5.81 13.98 8.38
N GLU A 118 5.74 14.89 9.34
CA GLU A 118 5.41 16.31 9.07
C GLU A 118 6.47 17.01 8.22
N MET A 119 7.75 16.67 8.42
CA MET A 119 8.84 17.21 7.59
C MET A 119 8.69 16.76 6.13
N ILE A 120 8.51 15.46 5.88
CA ILE A 120 8.33 14.92 4.53
C ILE A 120 7.05 15.49 3.92
N ARG A 121 5.95 15.54 4.67
CA ARG A 121 4.68 16.13 4.23
C ARG A 121 4.85 17.58 3.79
N ALA A 122 5.56 18.41 4.57
CA ALA A 122 5.85 19.79 4.21
C ALA A 122 6.70 19.91 2.93
N MET A 123 7.66 18.99 2.70
CA MET A 123 8.44 18.94 1.47
C MET A 123 7.58 18.58 0.25
N LEU A 124 6.67 17.61 0.39
CA LEU A 124 5.80 17.16 -0.69
C LEU A 124 4.86 18.28 -1.18
N HIS A 125 4.38 19.14 -0.28
CA HIS A 125 3.53 20.30 -0.64
C HIS A 125 4.26 21.35 -1.49
N LYS A 126 5.60 21.36 -1.50
CA LYS A 126 6.36 22.27 -2.36
C LYS A 126 6.38 21.81 -3.82
N ASN A 127 6.01 20.56 -4.11
CA ASN A 127 5.97 20.01 -5.46
C ASN A 127 4.52 19.95 -5.99
N PRO A 128 4.08 20.92 -6.82
CA PRO A 128 2.71 20.96 -7.34
C PRO A 128 2.40 19.83 -8.33
N GLN A 129 3.42 19.14 -8.86
CA GLN A 129 3.28 18.05 -9.83
C GLN A 129 3.59 16.67 -9.23
N ILE A 130 3.57 16.56 -7.90
CA ILE A 130 3.86 15.29 -7.20
C ILE A 130 2.93 14.18 -7.67
N ILE A 131 3.50 13.00 -7.94
CA ILE A 131 2.71 11.80 -8.25
C ILE A 131 2.40 11.10 -6.93
N VAL A 132 1.12 10.97 -6.60
CA VAL A 132 0.68 10.31 -5.37
C VAL A 132 0.18 8.91 -5.71
N ILE A 133 0.74 7.88 -5.09
CA ILE A 133 0.33 6.49 -5.25
C ILE A 133 -0.32 6.05 -3.93
N ALA A 134 -1.62 5.83 -3.94
CA ALA A 134 -2.35 5.32 -2.78
C ALA A 134 -2.29 3.77 -2.76
N ILE A 135 -1.94 3.20 -1.62
CA ILE A 135 -1.99 1.75 -1.38
C ILE A 135 -2.85 1.51 -0.15
N HIS A 136 -3.80 0.60 -0.25
CA HIS A 136 -4.66 0.27 0.87
C HIS A 136 -5.17 -1.17 0.79
N ASP A 137 -5.67 -1.65 1.91
CA ASP A 137 -6.48 -2.85 2.02
C ASP A 137 -7.81 -2.66 1.28
N ALA A 138 -8.40 -3.76 0.79
CA ALA A 138 -9.79 -3.73 0.35
C ALA A 138 -10.70 -3.74 1.58
N SER A 139 -10.85 -2.57 2.19
CA SER A 139 -11.77 -2.30 3.29
C SER A 139 -12.58 -1.04 2.97
N SER A 140 -13.70 -0.83 3.67
CA SER A 140 -14.51 0.39 3.50
C SER A 140 -13.69 1.66 3.74
N GLU A 141 -12.80 1.65 4.73
CA GLU A 141 -11.91 2.78 5.04
C GLU A 141 -10.77 2.90 4.02
N GLY A 142 -10.11 1.78 3.69
CA GLY A 142 -9.01 1.74 2.75
C GLY A 142 -9.41 2.28 1.37
N CYS A 143 -10.55 1.85 0.84
CA CYS A 143 -11.03 2.30 -0.47
C CYS A 143 -11.42 3.79 -0.50
N GLN A 144 -11.58 4.45 0.66
CA GLN A 144 -11.79 5.89 0.73
C GLN A 144 -10.47 6.68 0.70
N LEU A 145 -9.32 6.04 0.96
CA LEU A 145 -8.02 6.71 1.04
C LEU A 145 -7.70 7.57 -0.20
N PRO A 146 -7.82 7.08 -1.45
CA PRO A 146 -7.50 7.89 -2.62
C PRO A 146 -8.35 9.16 -2.72
N ARG A 147 -9.64 9.06 -2.34
CA ARG A 147 -10.58 10.19 -2.30
C ARG A 147 -10.18 11.19 -1.22
N ARG A 148 -9.94 10.71 0.00
CA ARG A 148 -9.50 11.55 1.13
C ARG A 148 -8.27 12.38 0.77
N LEU A 149 -7.31 11.79 0.06
CA LEU A 149 -6.10 12.48 -0.37
C LEU A 149 -6.34 13.67 -1.32
N VAL A 150 -7.42 13.64 -2.12
CA VAL A 150 -7.79 14.76 -3.02
C VAL A 150 -8.89 15.67 -2.47
N THR A 151 -9.59 15.25 -1.39
CA THR A 151 -10.69 16.02 -0.81
C THR A 151 -10.42 16.61 0.57
N GLU A 152 -9.45 16.12 1.33
CA GLU A 152 -9.16 16.64 2.67
C GLU A 152 -8.12 17.76 2.61
N ASP A 153 -8.28 18.76 3.48
CA ASP A 153 -7.33 19.87 3.59
C ASP A 153 -5.99 19.39 4.15
N GLY A 154 -4.89 19.92 3.61
CA GLY A 154 -3.52 19.55 3.99
C GLY A 154 -3.01 18.25 3.33
N TRP A 155 -3.75 17.69 2.37
CA TRP A 155 -3.25 16.65 1.46
C TRP A 155 -3.07 17.22 0.05
N PHE A 156 -3.44 16.46 -0.98
CA PHE A 156 -3.14 16.69 -2.39
C PHE A 156 -4.33 17.27 -3.15
N ARG A 157 -5.24 17.97 -2.46
CA ARG A 157 -6.39 18.65 -3.05
C ARG A 157 -5.98 19.68 -4.12
N GLU A 158 -4.95 20.47 -3.82
CA GLU A 158 -4.48 21.58 -4.66
C GLU A 158 -3.21 21.24 -5.46
N HIS A 159 -2.66 20.03 -5.29
CA HIS A 159 -1.34 19.66 -5.81
C HIS A 159 -1.33 18.19 -6.22
N GLY A 160 -0.71 17.86 -7.35
CA GLY A 160 -0.53 16.48 -7.77
C GLY A 160 -1.83 15.73 -8.11
N TYR A 161 -1.69 14.48 -8.50
CA TYR A 161 -2.80 13.59 -8.81
C TYR A 161 -2.60 12.25 -8.10
N VAL A 162 -3.71 11.58 -7.80
CA VAL A 162 -3.70 10.33 -7.06
C VAL A 162 -3.91 9.16 -8.00
N VAL A 163 -3.05 8.17 -7.88
CA VAL A 163 -3.17 6.87 -8.49
C VAL A 163 -3.58 5.90 -7.40
N ASP A 164 -4.77 5.31 -7.55
CA ASP A 164 -5.19 4.20 -6.70
C ASP A 164 -4.53 2.90 -7.17
N ALA A 165 -3.62 2.39 -6.34
CA ALA A 165 -2.93 1.12 -6.49
C ALA A 165 -3.25 0.15 -5.34
N GLY A 166 -4.31 0.42 -4.58
CA GLY A 166 -4.79 -0.42 -3.49
C GLY A 166 -5.59 -1.63 -3.97
N LEU A 167 -5.97 -2.47 -3.02
CA LEU A 167 -6.93 -3.54 -3.29
C LEU A 167 -8.35 -2.98 -3.23
N THR A 168 -9.11 -3.24 -4.28
CA THR A 168 -10.54 -2.92 -4.38
C THR A 168 -11.40 -4.19 -4.52
N PRO A 169 -12.74 -4.09 -4.42
CA PRO A 169 -13.62 -5.23 -4.64
C PRO A 169 -13.57 -5.81 -6.05
N ALA A 170 -13.05 -5.09 -7.04
CA ALA A 170 -12.75 -5.64 -8.36
C ALA A 170 -11.79 -6.85 -8.32
N HIS A 171 -11.03 -7.03 -7.25
CA HIS A 171 -10.13 -8.16 -7.06
C HIS A 171 -10.77 -9.41 -6.42
N ARG A 172 -12.11 -9.44 -6.27
CA ARG A 172 -12.84 -10.57 -5.67
C ARG A 172 -12.44 -11.91 -6.29
N GLU A 173 -12.51 -12.01 -7.62
CA GLU A 173 -12.22 -13.23 -8.37
C GLU A 173 -10.74 -13.64 -8.26
N LEU A 174 -9.83 -12.68 -8.14
CA LEU A 174 -8.39 -12.94 -8.08
C LEU A 174 -7.95 -13.62 -6.78
N TYR A 175 -8.64 -13.33 -5.67
CA TYR A 175 -8.23 -13.80 -4.34
C TYR A 175 -9.23 -14.77 -3.68
N GLY A 176 -10.41 -14.96 -4.26
CA GLY A 176 -11.33 -16.06 -3.93
C GLY A 176 -11.59 -16.22 -2.43
N GLU A 177 -11.16 -17.35 -1.86
CA GLU A 177 -11.38 -17.69 -0.45
C GLU A 177 -10.49 -16.93 0.55
N LEU A 178 -9.59 -16.07 0.08
CA LEU A 178 -8.69 -15.30 0.96
C LEU A 178 -9.35 -14.03 1.54
N TRP A 179 -10.55 -13.69 1.08
CA TRP A 179 -11.36 -12.62 1.65
C TRP A 179 -11.83 -12.99 3.05
N GLN A 180 -11.70 -12.05 3.98
CA GLN A 180 -12.07 -12.24 5.38
C GLN A 180 -13.46 -11.68 5.60
N ALA A 181 -14.38 -12.50 6.12
CA ALA A 181 -15.66 -12.01 6.60
C ALA A 181 -15.45 -11.11 7.83
N ARG A 182 -16.22 -10.02 7.90
CA ARG A 182 -16.27 -9.10 9.04
C ARG A 182 -17.69 -9.02 9.55
N GLU A 183 -17.82 -8.75 10.85
CA GLU A 183 -19.10 -8.29 11.38
C GLU A 183 -19.42 -6.93 10.74
N PRO A 184 -20.65 -6.73 10.23
CA PRO A 184 -21.04 -5.47 9.64
C PRO A 184 -20.87 -4.30 10.61
N ILE A 185 -20.04 -3.34 10.24
CA ILE A 185 -19.88 -2.09 10.99
C ILE A 185 -20.99 -1.14 10.53
N GLY A 186 -22.21 -1.35 11.03
CA GLY A 186 -23.38 -0.52 10.71
C GLY A 186 -23.96 -0.75 9.31
N GLU A 187 -24.97 0.05 8.95
CA GLU A 187 -25.49 0.14 7.58
C GLU A 187 -24.45 0.83 6.68
N SER A 188 -24.25 0.34 5.45
CA SER A 188 -23.33 0.98 4.52
C SER A 188 -23.79 2.42 4.26
N ALA A 189 -22.86 3.38 4.33
CA ALA A 189 -23.17 4.81 4.14
C ALA A 189 -23.84 5.09 2.80
N ASN A 190 -23.63 4.20 1.82
CA ASN A 190 -24.35 4.19 0.56
C ASN A 190 -24.98 2.81 0.37
N ALA A 191 -26.31 2.72 0.51
CA ALA A 191 -27.04 1.45 0.38
C ALA A 191 -27.17 1.02 -1.09
N ASP A 192 -26.94 1.90 -2.06
CA ASP A 192 -27.11 1.59 -3.48
C ASP A 192 -25.79 1.14 -4.17
N ASP A 193 -24.65 1.33 -3.51
CA ASP A 193 -23.34 0.89 -4.00
C ASP A 193 -23.07 -0.59 -3.62
N PRO A 194 -23.02 -1.51 -4.61
CA PRO A 194 -22.78 -2.93 -4.36
C PRO A 194 -21.38 -3.22 -3.81
N ASP A 195 -20.40 -2.40 -4.12
CA ASP A 195 -19.03 -2.51 -3.63
C ASP A 195 -18.93 -2.03 -2.18
N ALA A 196 -19.61 -0.94 -1.81
CA ALA A 196 -19.74 -0.53 -0.40
C ALA A 196 -20.47 -1.58 0.45
N GLN A 197 -21.59 -2.15 -0.06
CA GLN A 197 -22.28 -3.23 0.64
C GLN A 197 -21.39 -4.45 0.84
N TRP A 198 -20.59 -4.82 -0.17
CA TRP A 198 -19.67 -5.93 -0.05
C TRP A 198 -18.57 -5.66 1.00
N LEU A 199 -17.95 -4.49 0.95
CA LEU A 199 -16.90 -4.10 1.89
C LEU A 199 -17.38 -3.98 3.34
N SER A 200 -18.70 -3.77 3.55
CA SER A 200 -19.29 -3.83 4.89
C SER A 200 -19.21 -5.24 5.52
N ARG A 201 -19.09 -6.29 4.70
CA ARG A 201 -19.10 -7.70 5.14
C ARG A 201 -17.78 -8.40 4.92
N TYR A 202 -16.93 -7.90 4.03
CA TYR A 202 -15.69 -8.55 3.65
C TYR A 202 -14.56 -7.55 3.57
N MET A 203 -13.36 -8.01 3.93
CA MET A 203 -12.14 -7.26 3.67
C MET A 203 -11.04 -8.15 3.10
N LEU A 204 -10.04 -7.52 2.49
CA LEU A 204 -8.83 -8.19 2.07
C LEU A 204 -7.61 -7.32 2.38
N ASP A 205 -6.74 -7.84 3.22
CA ASP A 205 -5.50 -7.19 3.62
C ASP A 205 -4.49 -7.20 2.45
N PHE A 206 -3.83 -6.06 2.21
CA PHE A 206 -2.80 -5.90 1.19
C PHE A 206 -1.67 -6.92 1.33
N ALA A 207 -1.47 -7.48 2.53
CA ALA A 207 -0.56 -8.59 2.79
C ALA A 207 -0.87 -9.86 1.98
N VAL A 208 -2.07 -9.97 1.40
CA VAL A 208 -2.38 -11.01 0.41
C VAL A 208 -1.49 -10.88 -0.83
N VAL A 209 -1.01 -9.69 -1.19
CA VAL A 209 -0.13 -9.56 -2.35
C VAL A 209 1.26 -10.08 -1.97
N ARG A 210 1.74 -11.10 -2.70
CA ARG A 210 3.10 -11.62 -2.52
C ARG A 210 4.13 -10.48 -2.61
N PRO A 211 5.15 -10.42 -1.74
CA PRO A 211 6.15 -9.34 -1.73
C PRO A 211 6.73 -9.01 -3.11
N GLU A 212 7.16 -10.03 -3.85
CA GLU A 212 7.72 -9.85 -5.19
C GLU A 212 6.72 -9.22 -6.17
N LYS A 213 5.45 -9.63 -6.11
CA LYS A 213 4.39 -9.05 -6.93
C LYS A 213 4.10 -7.62 -6.51
N ALA A 214 4.02 -7.33 -5.20
CA ALA A 214 3.79 -5.98 -4.69
C ALA A 214 4.91 -5.03 -5.16
N MET A 215 6.17 -5.38 -4.93
CA MET A 215 7.34 -4.58 -5.34
C MET A 215 7.36 -4.36 -6.85
N ARG A 216 7.27 -5.43 -7.65
CA ARG A 216 7.28 -5.34 -9.12
C ARG A 216 6.16 -4.44 -9.64
N ARG A 217 4.99 -4.50 -9.00
CA ARG A 217 3.83 -3.69 -9.37
C ARG A 217 4.06 -2.22 -9.07
N LEU A 218 4.51 -1.89 -7.86
CA LEU A 218 4.77 -0.51 -7.45
C LEU A 218 5.90 0.14 -8.26
N PHE A 219 6.95 -0.62 -8.60
CA PHE A 219 7.98 -0.14 -9.54
C PHE A 219 7.41 0.21 -10.90
N ARG A 220 6.52 -0.63 -11.43
CA ARG A 220 5.87 -0.38 -12.73
C ARG A 220 4.95 0.83 -12.67
N ALA A 221 4.14 0.96 -11.62
CA ALA A 221 3.28 2.11 -11.40
C ALA A 221 4.12 3.39 -11.35
N SER A 222 5.12 3.44 -10.47
CA SER A 222 6.03 4.58 -10.31
C SER A 222 6.62 5.06 -11.65
N ARG A 223 7.12 4.14 -12.50
CA ARG A 223 7.67 4.49 -13.82
C ARG A 223 6.62 4.92 -14.83
N ARG A 224 5.48 4.22 -14.90
CA ARG A 224 4.44 4.47 -15.91
C ARG A 224 3.76 5.82 -15.71
N TYR A 225 3.46 6.20 -14.48
CA TYR A 225 2.73 7.43 -14.21
C TYR A 225 3.60 8.67 -14.41
N GLY A 226 4.92 8.56 -14.21
CA GLY A 226 5.85 9.64 -14.60
C GLY A 226 5.71 10.01 -16.09
N ALA A 227 5.59 9.03 -16.98
CA ALA A 227 5.45 9.28 -18.41
C ALA A 227 4.09 9.88 -18.81
N LEU A 228 3.07 9.86 -17.94
CA LEU A 228 1.76 10.45 -18.24
C LEU A 228 1.73 11.97 -18.04
N LEU A 229 2.63 12.53 -17.22
CA LEU A 229 2.77 13.97 -17.02
C LEU A 229 3.10 14.71 -18.31
N ASP A 230 3.80 14.05 -19.24
CA ASP A 230 4.23 14.64 -20.51
C ASP A 230 3.13 14.63 -21.60
N LEU A 231 1.95 14.06 -21.31
CA LEU A 231 0.87 13.96 -22.29
C LEU A 231 0.01 15.23 -22.32
N PRO A 232 -0.45 15.71 -23.50
CA PRO A 232 -1.30 16.89 -23.62
C PRO A 232 -2.63 16.81 -22.84
N ASN A 233 -3.12 15.59 -22.60
CA ASN A 233 -4.29 15.28 -21.78
C ASN A 233 -3.88 14.43 -20.57
N GLY A 234 -2.71 14.73 -20.00
CA GLY A 234 -2.16 14.06 -18.83
C GLY A 234 -3.02 14.20 -17.57
N PRO A 235 -2.62 13.55 -16.47
CA PRO A 235 -3.39 13.53 -15.25
C PRO A 235 -3.54 14.93 -14.66
N ARG A 236 -4.71 15.23 -14.12
CA ARG A 236 -5.05 16.56 -13.59
C ARG A 236 -5.00 16.59 -12.08
N VAL A 237 -4.69 17.78 -11.58
CA VAL A 237 -4.63 18.04 -10.14
C VAL A 237 -5.99 17.73 -9.49
N GLY A 238 -5.95 17.06 -8.34
CA GLY A 238 -7.15 16.71 -7.58
C GLY A 238 -7.99 15.60 -8.22
N GLU A 239 -7.50 14.87 -9.22
CA GLU A 239 -8.21 13.71 -9.77
C GLU A 239 -7.61 12.39 -9.27
N VAL A 240 -8.48 11.38 -9.16
CA VAL A 240 -8.09 10.00 -8.84
C VAL A 240 -8.13 9.16 -10.11
N TYR A 241 -7.10 8.37 -10.30
CA TYR A 241 -6.95 7.44 -11.40
C TYR A 241 -6.89 6.03 -10.84
N THR A 242 -7.82 5.18 -11.27
CA THR A 242 -7.76 3.75 -10.93
C THR A 242 -7.06 3.00 -12.06
N ASP A 243 -6.12 2.14 -11.68
CA ASP A 243 -5.61 1.14 -12.60
C ASP A 243 -6.65 0.03 -12.67
N LYS A 244 -7.53 0.07 -13.69
CA LYS A 244 -8.74 -0.77 -13.78
C LYS A 244 -8.44 -2.27 -13.73
N GLU A 245 -7.18 -2.62 -13.99
CA GLU A 245 -6.55 -3.86 -13.58
C GLU A 245 -5.15 -3.47 -13.13
N LEU A 246 -4.75 -3.79 -11.90
CA LEU A 246 -3.46 -3.46 -11.26
C LEU A 246 -2.19 -4.05 -11.97
N LEU A 247 -2.15 -4.08 -13.32
CA LEU A 247 -1.03 -3.83 -14.25
C LEU A 247 -1.02 -4.76 -15.50
N GLY A 248 -1.88 -4.49 -16.51
CA GLY A 248 -1.96 -5.10 -17.86
C GLY A 248 -2.66 -4.17 -18.88
N PRO A 249 -2.63 -4.37 -20.22
CA PRO A 249 -2.78 -3.26 -21.16
C PRO A 249 -4.21 -2.68 -21.26
N GLY A 250 -4.40 -1.55 -20.57
CA GLY A 250 -5.05 -0.36 -21.12
C GLY A 250 -6.56 -0.22 -20.92
N LYS A 251 -6.94 0.48 -19.84
CA LYS A 251 -7.93 1.58 -19.79
C LYS A 251 -7.99 2.10 -18.35
N HIS A 252 -7.52 3.33 -18.13
CA HIS A 252 -7.62 4.01 -16.82
C HIS A 252 -9.01 4.61 -16.67
N LYS A 253 -9.65 4.46 -15.50
CA LYS A 253 -10.88 5.21 -15.18
C LYS A 253 -10.47 6.43 -14.38
N ARG A 254 -10.87 7.61 -14.87
CA ARG A 254 -10.73 8.87 -14.15
C ARG A 254 -11.94 9.05 -13.26
N ILE A 255 -11.71 9.45 -12.02
CA ILE A 255 -12.74 9.82 -11.05
C ILE A 255 -12.39 11.24 -10.59
N ALA A 256 -13.30 12.18 -10.81
CA ALA A 256 -13.11 13.54 -10.32
C ALA A 256 -13.22 13.57 -8.80
N ALA A 257 -12.45 14.41 -8.10
CA ALA A 257 -12.67 14.71 -6.69
C ALA A 257 -14.05 15.33 -6.50
N GLY A 258 -15.07 14.51 -6.29
CA GLY A 258 -16.45 14.96 -6.12
C GLY A 258 -17.49 13.98 -6.64
N GLU A 259 -17.13 13.10 -7.59
CA GLU A 259 -18.03 12.03 -8.05
C GLU A 259 -17.93 10.83 -7.11
N GLU A 260 -19.06 10.24 -6.72
CA GLU A 260 -19.12 9.00 -5.94
C GLU A 260 -18.60 7.82 -6.80
N VAL A 261 -17.94 6.89 -6.12
CA VAL A 261 -17.45 5.66 -6.74
C VAL A 261 -18.66 4.73 -6.83
N ASP A 262 -19.39 4.79 -7.95
CA ASP A 262 -20.38 3.76 -8.33
C ASP A 262 -19.70 2.47 -8.81
#